data_AF-A0ABD2VC83-F1
#
_entry.id   AF-A0ABD2VC83-F1
#
_cell.length_a   1.000
_cell.length_b   1.000
_cell.length_c   1.000
_cell.angle_alpha   90.00
_cell.angle_beta   90.00
_cell.angle_gamma   90.00
#
_symmetry.space_group_name_H-M   'P 1'
#
loop_
_entity.id
_entity.type
_entity.pdbx_description
1 polymer ?
#
loop_
_entity_poly.entity_id
_entity_poly.type
_entity_poly.pdbx_seq_one_letter_code
_entity_poly.pdbx_strand_id
1 'polypeptide(L)'
;MRMKEFFGSKSSNSSCKFRFFMTWISSIESFGGRELFAVESLFKAHPNGCLVIVSTSMDSPRGMQVLNPFLEKGLRVTAISPDFMYLFKNTIGQAWIDNLMKGNIDPGEVSLGQNLSNLLRLGLLYKFGGIYLDTDVIVLKSFGKLRNVIGAQTIDVETRNWSRLNNAVMIFDKRHPLLYKFIEEFALTFDGNKWGHNGPYLVSRVVSRVSGRDGYNFTVFPPMAFYPVDWNRIGSLFLGPRNETQSKWLLLKLQQIQSGSLAVHLWNKQSRELEVEEGSIIQHIMSDCCVFCNSYSSKL
;
A
#
# COMPACT_ATOMS: atom_id res chain seq x y z
N MET A 1 3.44 -16.92 -14.43
CA MET A 1 4.71 -17.67 -14.31
C MET A 1 5.80 -16.78 -13.69
N ARG A 2 6.05 -15.62 -14.29
CA ARG A 2 7.00 -14.58 -13.85
C ARG A 2 7.03 -14.25 -12.35
N MET A 3 5.87 -14.05 -11.70
CA MET A 3 5.84 -13.70 -10.27
C MET A 3 6.36 -14.83 -9.37
N LYS A 4 6.11 -16.11 -9.73
CA LYS A 4 6.65 -17.26 -8.99
C LYS A 4 8.16 -17.39 -9.21
N GLU A 5 8.63 -17.16 -10.43
CA GLU A 5 10.06 -17.19 -10.77
C GLU A 5 10.81 -16.08 -10.03
N PHE A 6 10.27 -14.87 -9.99
CA PHE A 6 10.88 -13.75 -9.27
C PHE A 6 11.09 -14.05 -7.78
N PHE A 7 10.09 -14.62 -7.09
CA PHE A 7 10.21 -14.98 -5.67
C PHE A 7 10.94 -16.30 -5.43
N GLY A 8 10.98 -17.20 -6.42
CA GLY A 8 11.55 -18.54 -6.33
C GLY A 8 12.98 -18.66 -6.86
N SER A 9 13.49 -17.65 -7.58
CA SER A 9 14.85 -17.61 -8.10
C SER A 9 15.85 -17.73 -6.94
N LYS A 10 16.58 -18.86 -6.94
CA LYS A 10 17.72 -19.15 -6.07
C LYS A 10 19.02 -18.49 -6.57
N SER A 11 18.99 -17.72 -7.65
CA SER A 11 20.19 -17.15 -8.28
C SER A 11 20.84 -16.02 -7.47
N SER A 12 20.22 -15.58 -6.36
CA SER A 12 20.82 -14.70 -5.38
C SER A 12 20.82 -15.36 -4.00
N ASN A 13 21.88 -15.16 -3.22
CA ASN A 13 21.98 -15.59 -1.81
C ASN A 13 20.91 -14.96 -0.88
N SER A 14 19.95 -14.19 -1.41
CA SER A 14 18.87 -13.55 -0.66
C SER A 14 17.54 -14.29 -0.89
N SER A 15 17.06 -15.00 0.14
CA SER A 15 15.68 -15.51 0.14
C SER A 15 14.71 -14.32 0.18
N CYS A 16 13.67 -14.32 -0.68
CA CYS A 16 12.55 -13.37 -0.59
C CYS A 16 11.67 -13.67 0.65
N LYS A 17 12.23 -13.46 1.85
CA LYS A 17 11.56 -13.68 3.14
C LYS A 17 10.35 -12.75 3.27
N PHE A 18 10.51 -11.50 2.85
CA PHE A 18 9.43 -10.54 2.77
C PHE A 18 9.05 -10.31 1.31
N ARG A 19 7.79 -10.58 0.97
CA ARG A 19 7.23 -10.38 -0.36
C ARG A 19 6.28 -9.20 -0.30
N PHE A 20 6.66 -8.13 -0.96
CA PHE A 20 5.89 -6.89 -1.05
C PHE A 20 5.21 -6.79 -2.40
N PHE A 21 4.01 -6.23 -2.38
CA PHE A 21 3.23 -5.89 -3.55
C PHE A 21 2.80 -4.44 -3.47
N MET A 22 2.98 -3.72 -4.56
CA MET A 22 2.34 -2.44 -4.82
C MET A 22 1.56 -2.55 -6.13
N THR A 23 0.50 -1.75 -6.31
CA THR A 23 -0.19 -1.67 -7.61
C THR A 23 -0.04 -0.28 -8.19
N TRP A 24 0.26 -0.19 -9.49
CA TRP A 24 0.30 1.06 -10.22
C TRP A 24 -0.46 0.92 -11.54
N ILE A 25 -1.64 1.57 -11.63
CA ILE A 25 -2.54 1.47 -12.80
C ILE A 25 -2.49 2.73 -13.67
N SER A 26 -1.83 3.79 -13.19
CA SER A 26 -1.63 5.03 -13.93
C SER A 26 -0.53 4.88 -14.99
N SER A 27 -0.32 5.93 -15.80
CA SER A 27 0.77 5.96 -16.77
C SER A 27 2.14 5.95 -16.07
N ILE A 28 3.17 5.56 -16.81
CA ILE A 28 4.54 5.52 -16.28
C ILE A 28 5.09 6.93 -16.01
N GLU A 29 4.65 7.93 -16.77
CA GLU A 29 5.04 9.34 -16.60
C GLU A 29 4.63 9.90 -15.25
N SER A 30 3.54 9.38 -14.67
CA SER A 30 3.06 9.79 -13.35
C SER A 30 3.74 9.04 -12.19
N PHE A 31 4.57 8.03 -12.45
CA PHE A 31 5.31 7.33 -11.41
C PHE A 31 6.54 8.15 -11.04
N GLY A 32 6.37 9.08 -10.10
CA GLY A 32 7.32 10.15 -9.82
C GLY A 32 8.15 9.94 -8.57
N GLY A 33 8.75 11.03 -8.09
CA GLY A 33 9.61 11.03 -6.90
C GLY A 33 8.91 10.56 -5.62
N ARG A 34 7.61 10.82 -5.48
CA ARG A 34 6.83 10.38 -4.31
C ARG A 34 6.70 8.86 -4.25
N GLU A 35 6.34 8.22 -5.37
CA GLU A 35 6.23 6.78 -5.49
C GLU A 35 7.61 6.10 -5.37
N LEU A 36 8.65 6.69 -5.98
CA LEU A 36 10.02 6.22 -5.82
C LEU A 36 10.47 6.28 -4.35
N PHE A 37 10.14 7.36 -3.64
CA PHE A 37 10.44 7.50 -2.23
C PHE A 37 9.71 6.45 -1.36
N ALA A 38 8.47 6.09 -1.69
CA ALA A 38 7.79 4.97 -1.04
C ALA A 38 8.56 3.65 -1.22
N VAL A 39 9.08 3.39 -2.42
CA VAL A 39 9.93 2.23 -2.70
C VAL A 39 11.25 2.30 -1.94
N GLU A 40 11.89 3.47 -1.85
CA GLU A 40 13.10 3.67 -1.06
C GLU A 40 12.87 3.37 0.42
N SER A 41 11.82 3.94 1.02
CA SER A 41 11.49 3.74 2.43
C SER A 41 11.25 2.26 2.75
N LEU A 42 10.61 1.52 1.83
CA LEU A 42 10.44 0.08 1.93
C LEU A 42 11.79 -0.63 2.00
N PHE A 43 12.69 -0.37 1.06
CA PHE A 43 13.99 -1.04 1.03
C PHE A 43 14.93 -0.59 2.16
N LYS A 44 14.75 0.63 2.68
CA LYS A 44 15.44 1.07 3.91
C LYS A 44 15.04 0.20 5.10
N ALA A 45 13.75 -0.04 5.30
CA ALA A 45 13.23 -0.86 6.40
C ALA A 45 13.37 -2.38 6.16
N HIS A 46 13.45 -2.80 4.88
CA HIS A 46 13.52 -4.18 4.44
C HIS A 46 14.55 -4.36 3.31
N PRO A 47 15.86 -4.26 3.59
CA PRO A 47 16.91 -4.34 2.56
C PRO A 47 16.96 -5.70 1.84
N ASN A 48 16.47 -6.76 2.50
CA ASN A 48 16.36 -8.10 1.93
C ASN A 48 14.93 -8.45 1.47
N GLY A 49 14.05 -7.45 1.35
CA GLY A 49 12.69 -7.62 0.82
C GLY A 49 12.70 -7.79 -0.70
N CYS A 50 11.61 -8.36 -1.23
CA CYS A 50 11.36 -8.44 -2.66
C CYS A 50 10.07 -7.71 -2.98
N LEU A 51 10.15 -6.68 -3.83
CA LEU A 51 9.00 -5.89 -4.26
C LEU A 51 8.57 -6.28 -5.68
N VAL A 52 7.28 -6.53 -5.85
CA VAL A 52 6.65 -6.56 -7.17
C VAL A 52 5.68 -5.39 -7.28
N ILE A 53 5.93 -4.51 -8.25
CA ILE A 53 4.98 -3.48 -8.65
C ILE A 53 4.09 -4.06 -9.74
N VAL A 54 2.83 -4.30 -9.42
CA VAL A 54 1.86 -4.87 -10.35
C VAL A 54 1.29 -3.74 -11.21
N SER A 55 1.75 -3.69 -12.46
CA SER A 55 1.52 -2.57 -13.36
C SER A 55 1.78 -2.94 -14.80
N THR A 56 0.81 -2.70 -15.68
CA THR A 56 1.00 -2.87 -17.12
C THR A 56 1.92 -1.81 -17.71
N SER A 57 1.82 -0.56 -17.24
CA SER A 57 2.63 0.55 -17.76
C SER A 57 4.11 0.43 -17.38
N MET A 58 4.40 -0.05 -16.16
CA MET A 58 5.78 -0.25 -15.71
C MET A 58 6.38 -1.59 -16.15
N ASP A 59 5.59 -2.58 -16.56
CA ASP A 59 6.08 -3.84 -17.13
C ASP A 59 6.54 -3.64 -18.58
N SER A 60 7.55 -2.79 -18.74
CA SER A 60 8.07 -2.29 -20.01
C SER A 60 9.55 -1.92 -19.90
N PRO A 61 10.29 -1.76 -21.02
CA PRO A 61 11.69 -1.30 -20.97
C PRO A 61 11.88 0.03 -20.23
N ARG A 62 10.92 0.95 -20.36
CA ARG A 62 10.95 2.24 -19.65
C ARG A 62 10.72 2.06 -18.15
N GLY A 63 9.82 1.17 -17.73
CA GLY A 63 9.65 0.86 -16.31
C GLY A 63 10.88 0.18 -15.72
N MET A 64 11.57 -0.66 -16.49
CA MET A 64 12.87 -1.20 -16.10
C MET A 64 13.92 -0.09 -15.90
N GLN A 65 13.95 0.95 -16.75
CA GLN A 65 14.84 2.10 -16.54
C GLN A 65 14.52 2.85 -15.24
N VAL A 66 13.23 3.03 -14.91
CA VAL A 66 12.80 3.64 -13.64
C VAL A 66 13.26 2.82 -12.43
N LEU A 67 13.25 1.49 -12.54
CA LEU A 67 13.63 0.58 -11.45
C LEU A 67 15.13 0.26 -11.40
N ASN A 68 15.89 0.53 -12.47
CA ASN A 68 17.30 0.17 -12.59
C ASN A 68 18.18 0.69 -11.45
N PRO A 69 18.01 1.94 -10.93
CA PRO A 69 18.80 2.42 -9.79
C PRO A 69 18.69 1.52 -8.54
N PHE A 70 17.54 0.89 -8.31
CA PHE A 70 17.37 -0.06 -7.20
C PHE A 70 18.09 -1.39 -7.49
N LEU A 71 18.01 -1.87 -8.73
CA LEU A 71 18.66 -3.10 -9.15
C LEU A 71 20.18 -3.00 -9.08
N GLU A 72 20.76 -1.86 -9.46
CA GLU A 72 22.20 -1.58 -9.36
C GLU A 72 22.70 -1.58 -7.91
N LYS A 73 21.83 -1.24 -6.94
CA LYS A 73 22.10 -1.38 -5.50
C LYS A 73 21.88 -2.80 -4.96
N GLY A 74 21.56 -3.77 -5.83
CA GLY A 74 21.26 -5.15 -5.44
C GLY A 74 19.89 -5.33 -4.77
N LEU A 75 19.02 -4.31 -4.81
CA LEU A 75 17.66 -4.41 -4.26
C LEU A 75 16.76 -5.17 -5.24
N ARG A 76 15.88 -6.01 -4.70
CA ARG A 76 15.02 -6.89 -5.52
C ARG A 76 13.68 -6.25 -5.79
N VAL A 77 13.57 -5.57 -6.92
CA VAL A 77 12.31 -4.99 -7.41
C VAL A 77 12.03 -5.42 -8.85
N THR A 78 10.77 -5.58 -9.21
CA THR A 78 10.36 -5.79 -10.60
C THR A 78 8.95 -5.26 -10.83
N ALA A 79 8.62 -4.95 -12.08
CA ALA A 79 7.27 -4.65 -12.50
C ALA A 79 6.70 -5.82 -13.31
N ILE A 80 5.44 -6.18 -13.05
CA ILE A 80 4.75 -7.29 -13.74
C ILE A 80 3.30 -6.89 -14.03
N SER A 81 2.86 -7.08 -15.26
CA SER A 81 1.46 -6.87 -15.66
C SER A 81 0.52 -7.79 -14.88
N PRO A 82 -0.64 -7.30 -14.42
CA PRO A 82 -1.61 -8.12 -13.72
C PRO A 82 -2.22 -9.20 -14.63
N ASP A 83 -2.25 -10.44 -14.14
CA ASP A 83 -3.00 -11.55 -14.75
C ASP A 83 -4.23 -11.83 -13.87
N PHE A 84 -5.31 -11.13 -14.16
CA PHE A 84 -6.57 -11.22 -13.40
C PHE A 84 -7.14 -12.65 -13.42
N MET A 85 -7.13 -13.31 -14.58
CA MET A 85 -7.62 -14.69 -14.70
C MET A 85 -6.83 -15.65 -13.81
N TYR A 86 -5.51 -15.50 -13.76
CA TYR A 86 -4.67 -16.30 -12.88
C TYR A 86 -4.90 -15.99 -11.39
N LEU A 87 -4.98 -14.71 -11.03
CA LEU A 87 -5.13 -14.27 -9.64
C LEU A 87 -6.44 -14.77 -9.04
N PHE A 88 -7.53 -14.68 -9.80
CA PHE A 88 -8.88 -14.97 -9.33
C PHE A 88 -9.41 -16.33 -9.74
N LYS A 89 -8.61 -17.16 -10.44
CA LYS A 89 -9.00 -18.53 -10.81
C LYS A 89 -9.61 -19.30 -9.63
N ASN A 90 -10.79 -19.88 -9.87
CA ASN A 90 -11.57 -20.63 -8.88
C ASN A 90 -12.02 -19.77 -7.67
N THR A 91 -12.27 -18.49 -7.90
CA THR A 91 -12.92 -17.59 -6.94
C THR A 91 -14.07 -16.87 -7.64
N ILE A 92 -15.03 -16.35 -6.88
CA ILE A 92 -16.11 -15.54 -7.43
C ILE A 92 -15.60 -14.25 -8.11
N GLY A 93 -14.41 -13.77 -7.74
CA GLY A 93 -13.76 -12.65 -8.43
C GLY A 93 -13.53 -12.91 -9.92
N GLN A 94 -13.31 -14.16 -10.34
CA GLN A 94 -13.18 -14.51 -11.76
C GLN A 94 -14.48 -14.23 -12.51
N ALA A 95 -15.62 -14.66 -11.96
CA ALA A 95 -16.92 -14.41 -12.57
C ALA A 95 -17.23 -12.90 -12.64
N TRP A 96 -16.82 -12.12 -11.64
CA TRP A 96 -16.95 -10.67 -11.68
C TRP A 96 -16.13 -10.06 -12.82
N ILE A 97 -14.87 -10.46 -12.99
CA ILE A 97 -13.99 -9.98 -14.08
C ILE A 97 -14.57 -10.36 -15.45
N ASP A 98 -15.05 -11.60 -15.62
CA ASP A 98 -15.66 -12.06 -16.86
C ASP A 98 -16.90 -11.24 -17.22
N ASN A 99 -17.74 -10.89 -16.23
CA ASN A 99 -18.91 -10.05 -16.46
C ASN A 99 -18.55 -8.59 -16.74
N LEU A 100 -17.50 -8.05 -16.10
CA LEU A 100 -16.97 -6.72 -16.43
C LEU A 100 -16.49 -6.67 -17.89
N MET A 101 -15.71 -7.66 -18.33
CA MET A 101 -15.20 -7.72 -19.70
C MET A 101 -16.30 -7.87 -20.75
N LYS A 102 -17.43 -8.51 -20.39
CA LYS A 102 -18.62 -8.63 -21.25
C LYS A 102 -19.49 -7.36 -21.27
N GLY A 103 -19.19 -6.36 -20.45
CA GLY A 103 -20.03 -5.16 -20.30
C GLY A 103 -21.29 -5.38 -19.47
N ASN A 104 -21.37 -6.47 -18.70
CA ASN A 104 -22.52 -6.77 -17.84
C ASN A 104 -22.44 -6.08 -16.47
N ILE A 105 -21.30 -5.43 -16.16
CA ILE A 105 -21.09 -4.67 -14.93
C ILE A 105 -20.86 -3.23 -15.31
N ASP A 106 -21.68 -2.34 -14.75
CA ASP A 106 -21.45 -0.91 -14.82
C ASP A 106 -20.23 -0.55 -13.95
N PRO A 107 -19.13 -0.02 -14.54
CA PRO A 107 -17.95 0.38 -13.79
C PRO A 107 -18.20 1.58 -12.86
N GLY A 108 -19.27 2.33 -13.07
CA GLY A 108 -19.67 3.51 -12.30
C GLY A 108 -18.76 4.73 -12.47
N GLU A 109 -19.01 5.76 -11.65
CA GLU A 109 -18.33 7.06 -11.70
C GLU A 109 -16.92 7.07 -11.07
N VAL A 110 -16.67 6.20 -10.09
CA VAL A 110 -15.35 6.06 -9.49
C VAL A 110 -14.44 5.34 -10.49
N SER A 111 -13.25 5.89 -10.72
CA SER A 111 -12.25 5.33 -11.63
C SER A 111 -12.18 3.79 -11.57
N LEU A 112 -12.41 3.15 -12.72
CA LEU A 112 -12.29 1.71 -12.85
C LEU A 112 -10.90 1.22 -12.44
N GLY A 113 -9.85 1.97 -12.76
CA GLY A 113 -8.49 1.66 -12.33
C GLY A 113 -8.37 1.58 -10.80
N GLN A 114 -8.98 2.52 -10.07
CA GLN A 114 -8.99 2.46 -8.61
C GLN A 114 -9.73 1.23 -8.07
N ASN A 115 -10.87 0.88 -8.66
CA ASN A 115 -11.62 -0.32 -8.28
C ASN A 115 -10.82 -1.61 -8.60
N LEU A 116 -10.14 -1.66 -9.74
CA LEU A 116 -9.25 -2.77 -10.10
C LEU A 116 -8.05 -2.88 -9.15
N SER A 117 -7.47 -1.76 -8.67
CA SER A 117 -6.41 -1.80 -7.64
C SER A 117 -6.93 -2.39 -6.32
N ASN A 118 -8.16 -2.04 -5.92
CA ASN A 118 -8.81 -2.63 -4.74
C ASN A 118 -9.02 -4.13 -4.86
N LEU A 119 -9.34 -4.63 -6.06
CA LEU A 119 -9.45 -6.07 -6.29
C LEU A 119 -8.06 -6.73 -6.34
N LEU A 120 -7.10 -6.15 -7.09
CA LEU A 120 -5.75 -6.70 -7.27
C LEU A 120 -5.04 -6.93 -5.96
N ARG A 121 -5.07 -5.98 -5.02
CA ARG A 121 -4.41 -6.13 -3.71
C ARG A 121 -4.92 -7.34 -2.93
N LEU A 122 -6.22 -7.65 -3.03
CA LEU A 122 -6.83 -8.83 -2.42
C LEU A 122 -6.39 -10.11 -3.12
N GLY A 123 -6.43 -10.12 -4.45
CA GLY A 123 -6.00 -11.27 -5.26
C GLY A 123 -4.53 -11.63 -5.08
N LEU A 124 -3.65 -10.63 -5.02
CA LEU A 124 -2.21 -10.80 -4.82
C LEU A 124 -1.93 -11.49 -3.48
N LEU A 125 -2.49 -10.95 -2.40
CA LEU A 125 -2.34 -11.55 -1.07
C LEU A 125 -3.00 -12.94 -1.00
N TYR A 126 -4.17 -13.13 -1.60
CA TYR A 126 -4.83 -14.44 -1.57
C TYR A 126 -3.98 -15.51 -2.28
N LYS A 127 -3.39 -15.15 -3.43
CA LYS A 127 -2.63 -16.08 -4.26
C LYS A 127 -1.22 -16.34 -3.73
N PHE A 128 -0.55 -15.33 -3.21
CA PHE A 128 0.89 -15.38 -2.88
C PHE A 128 1.20 -15.20 -1.39
N GLY A 129 0.26 -14.69 -0.60
CA GLY A 129 0.53 -14.17 0.74
C GLY A 129 1.50 -12.99 0.71
N GLY A 130 1.92 -12.50 1.87
CA GLY A 130 2.92 -11.44 1.98
C GLY A 130 2.31 -10.11 2.41
N ILE A 131 2.84 -9.02 1.87
CA ILE A 131 2.57 -7.65 2.32
C ILE A 131 2.13 -6.83 1.11
N TYR A 132 0.98 -6.19 1.21
CA TYR A 132 0.52 -5.20 0.24
C TYR A 132 0.67 -3.80 0.83
N LEU A 133 1.15 -2.86 0.00
CA LEU A 133 1.26 -1.44 0.28
C LEU A 133 0.71 -0.64 -0.90
N ASP A 134 -0.05 0.43 -0.64
CA ASP A 134 -0.27 1.47 -1.65
C ASP A 134 1.05 2.21 -1.94
N THR A 135 1.19 2.77 -3.14
CA THR A 135 2.44 3.40 -3.63
C THR A 135 2.76 4.73 -2.95
N ASP A 136 1.90 5.16 -2.03
CA ASP A 136 2.01 6.37 -1.21
C ASP A 136 2.10 6.03 0.28
N VAL A 137 2.50 4.80 0.61
CA VAL A 137 2.82 4.37 1.98
C VAL A 137 4.32 4.44 2.21
N ILE A 138 4.74 5.31 3.13
CA ILE A 138 6.14 5.43 3.56
C ILE A 138 6.40 4.47 4.72
N VAL A 139 7.30 3.51 4.53
CA VAL A 139 7.65 2.51 5.53
C VAL A 139 8.73 3.06 6.46
N LEU A 140 8.42 3.19 7.74
CA LEU A 140 9.36 3.72 8.75
C LEU A 140 10.11 2.62 9.48
N LYS A 141 9.47 1.46 9.68
CA LYS A 141 10.03 0.35 10.47
C LYS A 141 9.69 -1.00 9.87
N SER A 142 10.49 -1.99 10.23
CA SER A 142 10.31 -3.36 9.74
C SER A 142 8.98 -3.97 10.20
N PHE A 143 8.25 -4.59 9.27
CA PHE A 143 7.06 -5.41 9.54
C PHE A 143 7.39 -6.85 9.96
N GLY A 144 8.64 -7.15 10.32
CA GLY A 144 9.13 -8.52 10.51
C GLY A 144 8.40 -9.38 11.55
N LYS A 145 7.64 -8.75 12.45
CA LYS A 145 6.85 -9.42 13.51
C LYS A 145 5.36 -9.48 13.20
N LEU A 146 4.92 -8.97 12.04
CA LEU A 146 3.51 -8.88 11.68
C LEU A 146 3.07 -10.08 10.85
N ARG A 147 1.86 -10.57 11.12
CA ARG A 147 1.22 -11.66 10.38
C ARG A 147 -0.30 -11.54 10.51
N ASN A 148 -1.02 -11.66 9.39
CA ASN A 148 -2.48 -11.53 9.33
C ASN A 148 -2.97 -10.21 9.97
N VAL A 149 -2.44 -9.09 9.50
CA VAL A 149 -2.68 -7.74 10.01
C VAL A 149 -3.40 -6.87 8.97
N ILE A 150 -4.35 -6.07 9.46
CA ILE A 150 -4.94 -4.94 8.76
C ILE A 150 -4.98 -3.73 9.69
N GLY A 151 -4.88 -2.52 9.14
CA GLY A 151 -4.90 -1.30 9.93
C GLY A 151 -6.30 -0.68 10.07
N ALA A 152 -6.61 -0.20 11.27
CA ALA A 152 -7.71 0.73 11.47
C ALA A 152 -7.30 2.12 10.96
N GLN A 153 -8.09 2.70 10.05
CA GLN A 153 -7.92 4.10 9.62
C GLN A 153 -8.44 5.06 10.68
N THR A 154 -9.64 4.80 11.21
CA THR A 154 -10.29 5.65 12.22
C THR A 154 -10.78 4.79 13.38
N ILE A 155 -10.87 5.44 14.55
CA ILE A 155 -11.48 4.88 15.75
C ILE A 155 -12.68 5.74 16.14
N ASP A 156 -13.65 5.11 16.79
CA ASP A 156 -14.70 5.80 17.51
C ASP A 156 -14.14 6.39 18.81
N VAL A 157 -14.50 7.65 19.10
CA VAL A 157 -13.89 8.39 20.22
C VAL A 157 -14.35 7.86 21.56
N GLU A 158 -15.61 7.43 21.66
CA GLU A 158 -16.23 6.97 22.90
C GLU A 158 -15.84 5.53 23.22
N THR A 159 -16.07 4.62 22.28
CA THR A 159 -15.86 3.18 22.48
C THR A 159 -14.40 2.77 22.31
N ARG A 160 -13.56 3.63 21.70
CA ARG A 160 -12.16 3.36 21.35
C ARG A 160 -11.98 2.18 20.38
N ASN A 161 -13.07 1.64 19.85
CA ASN A 161 -13.06 0.62 18.81
C ASN A 161 -12.75 1.24 17.46
N TRP A 162 -12.21 0.46 16.53
CA TRP A 162 -12.06 0.92 15.16
C TRP A 162 -13.44 1.15 14.53
N SER A 163 -13.57 2.21 13.74
CA SER A 163 -14.79 2.56 12.99
C SER A 163 -14.62 2.42 11.48
N ARG A 164 -13.37 2.47 11.00
CA ARG A 164 -13.00 2.21 9.60
C ARG A 164 -11.68 1.45 9.56
N LEU A 165 -11.65 0.36 8.81
CA LEU A 165 -10.41 -0.27 8.37
C LEU A 165 -10.03 0.24 6.98
N ASN A 166 -8.76 0.10 6.64
CA ASN A 166 -8.25 0.48 5.33
C ASN A 166 -7.34 -0.63 4.77
N ASN A 167 -7.39 -0.78 3.45
CA ASN A 167 -6.70 -1.82 2.69
C ASN A 167 -5.45 -1.31 1.96
N ALA A 168 -4.92 -0.15 2.33
CA ALA A 168 -3.66 0.41 1.84
C ALA A 168 -2.43 -0.31 2.45
N VAL A 169 -2.59 -0.92 3.63
CA VAL A 169 -1.57 -1.77 4.26
C VAL A 169 -2.23 -3.05 4.73
N MET A 170 -1.83 -4.18 4.15
CA MET A 170 -2.37 -5.50 4.51
C MET A 170 -1.28 -6.55 4.49
N ILE A 171 -1.24 -7.38 5.52
CA ILE A 171 -0.20 -8.40 5.70
C ILE A 171 -0.91 -9.71 5.98
N PHE A 172 -0.87 -10.67 5.06
CA PHE A 172 -1.63 -11.90 5.22
C PHE A 172 -0.89 -13.11 4.70
N ASP A 173 -1.14 -14.24 5.36
CA ASP A 173 -0.75 -15.54 4.86
C ASP A 173 -1.46 -15.83 3.53
N LYS A 174 -0.78 -16.60 2.69
CA LYS A 174 -1.35 -17.10 1.45
C LYS A 174 -2.65 -17.86 1.74
N ARG A 175 -3.70 -17.58 0.96
CA ARG A 175 -5.05 -18.18 1.07
C ARG A 175 -5.74 -17.95 2.41
N HIS A 176 -5.37 -16.91 3.16
CA HIS A 176 -6.08 -16.58 4.40
C HIS A 176 -7.61 -16.43 4.15
N PRO A 177 -8.50 -17.08 4.92
CA PRO A 177 -9.95 -17.09 4.67
C PRO A 177 -10.57 -15.70 4.58
N LEU A 178 -10.04 -14.75 5.36
CA LEU A 178 -10.49 -13.35 5.34
C LEU A 178 -10.32 -12.70 3.96
N LEU A 179 -9.21 -12.99 3.25
CA LEU A 179 -8.97 -12.47 1.91
C LEU A 179 -9.98 -13.00 0.90
N TYR A 180 -10.37 -14.28 1.02
CA TYR A 180 -11.43 -14.85 0.19
C TYR A 180 -12.76 -14.12 0.44
N LYS A 181 -13.09 -13.83 1.71
CA LYS A 181 -14.29 -13.06 2.05
C LYS A 181 -14.25 -11.61 1.54
N PHE A 182 -13.08 -10.98 1.49
CA PHE A 182 -12.94 -9.68 0.83
C PHE A 182 -13.19 -9.75 -0.67
N ILE A 183 -12.64 -10.75 -1.37
CA ILE A 183 -12.87 -10.96 -2.80
C ILE A 183 -14.35 -11.25 -3.08
N GLU A 184 -14.99 -12.05 -2.21
CA GLU A 184 -16.42 -12.35 -2.28
C GLU A 184 -17.29 -11.11 -2.10
N GLU A 185 -17.03 -10.31 -1.07
CA GLU A 185 -17.74 -9.05 -0.86
C GLU A 185 -17.55 -8.08 -2.04
N PHE A 186 -16.34 -8.01 -2.60
CA PHE A 186 -16.07 -7.17 -3.77
C PHE A 186 -16.95 -7.58 -4.93
N ALA A 187 -16.95 -8.87 -5.28
CA ALA A 187 -17.69 -9.38 -6.42
C ALA A 187 -19.22 -9.25 -6.26
N LEU A 188 -19.74 -9.51 -5.05
CA LEU A 188 -21.18 -9.55 -4.78
C LEU A 188 -21.80 -8.18 -4.57
N THR A 189 -21.02 -7.22 -4.05
CA THR A 189 -21.54 -5.92 -3.62
C THR A 189 -20.92 -4.76 -4.37
N PHE A 190 -20.21 -5.02 -5.47
CA PHE A 190 -19.53 -3.99 -6.26
C PHE A 190 -20.47 -2.81 -6.54
N ASP A 191 -20.03 -1.62 -6.17
CA ASP A 191 -20.71 -0.38 -6.50
C ASP A 191 -19.66 0.63 -6.97
N GLY A 192 -19.58 0.80 -8.29
CA GLY A 192 -18.66 1.72 -8.94
C GLY A 192 -18.97 3.19 -8.67
N ASN A 193 -20.15 3.53 -8.14
CA ASN A 193 -20.58 4.91 -7.92
C ASN A 193 -20.26 5.43 -6.51
N LYS A 194 -19.83 4.56 -5.58
CA LYS A 194 -19.60 4.92 -4.19
C LYS A 194 -18.12 4.91 -3.81
N TRP A 195 -17.57 6.09 -3.54
CA TRP A 195 -16.18 6.24 -3.10
C TRP A 195 -15.88 5.40 -1.85
N GLY A 196 -14.81 4.60 -1.91
CA GLY A 196 -14.34 3.76 -0.81
C GLY A 196 -15.20 2.50 -0.56
N HIS A 197 -16.35 2.36 -1.23
CA HIS A 197 -17.26 1.22 -1.05
C HIS A 197 -16.59 -0.12 -1.31
N ASN A 198 -15.79 -0.19 -2.38
CA ASN A 198 -15.08 -1.39 -2.81
C ASN A 198 -13.68 -1.55 -2.15
N GLY A 199 -13.32 -0.66 -1.22
CA GLY A 199 -12.00 -0.63 -0.57
C GLY A 199 -12.13 -0.58 0.96
N PRO A 200 -11.82 0.56 1.61
CA PRO A 200 -11.91 0.69 3.08
C PRO A 200 -13.26 0.26 3.68
N TYR A 201 -14.38 0.57 3.02
CA TYR A 201 -15.70 0.20 3.53
C TYR A 201 -15.97 -1.29 3.40
N LEU A 202 -15.55 -1.90 2.28
CA LEU A 202 -15.64 -3.34 2.06
C LEU A 202 -14.91 -4.13 3.14
N VAL A 203 -13.63 -3.81 3.39
CA VAL A 203 -12.84 -4.56 4.38
C VAL A 203 -13.39 -4.36 5.79
N SER A 204 -13.94 -3.17 6.07
CA SER A 204 -14.63 -2.90 7.33
C SER A 204 -15.88 -3.78 7.50
N ARG A 205 -16.76 -3.83 6.50
CA ARG A 205 -18.00 -4.64 6.55
C ARG A 205 -17.68 -6.11 6.77
N VAL A 206 -16.72 -6.65 6.04
CA VAL A 206 -16.34 -8.06 6.15
C VAL A 206 -15.75 -8.36 7.53
N VAL A 207 -14.80 -7.53 8.01
CA VAL A 207 -14.20 -7.75 9.33
C VAL A 207 -15.26 -7.64 10.44
N SER A 208 -16.14 -6.63 10.42
CA SER A 208 -17.25 -6.54 11.39
C SER A 208 -18.11 -7.79 11.43
N ARG A 209 -18.39 -8.42 10.27
CA ARG A 209 -19.21 -9.64 10.21
C ARG A 209 -18.49 -10.88 10.75
N VAL A 210 -17.16 -10.97 10.63
CA VAL A 210 -16.40 -12.17 11.03
C VAL A 210 -15.66 -12.05 12.36
N SER A 211 -15.56 -10.84 12.94
CA SER A 211 -14.95 -10.62 14.25
C SER A 211 -15.59 -11.53 15.30
N GLY A 212 -14.76 -12.22 16.08
CA GLY A 212 -15.19 -13.18 17.09
C GLY A 212 -15.64 -14.54 16.56
N ARG A 213 -15.54 -14.81 15.25
CA ARG A 213 -15.80 -16.12 14.67
C ARG A 213 -14.52 -16.93 14.52
N ASP A 214 -14.60 -18.22 14.84
CA ASP A 214 -13.50 -19.15 14.63
C ASP A 214 -13.09 -19.25 13.14
N GLY A 215 -11.82 -19.51 12.90
CA GLY A 215 -11.26 -19.70 11.55
C GLY A 215 -10.78 -18.42 10.84
N TYR A 216 -10.93 -17.25 11.46
CA TYR A 216 -10.43 -15.97 10.94
C TYR A 216 -9.42 -15.36 11.92
N ASN A 217 -8.17 -15.85 11.92
CA ASN A 217 -7.12 -15.31 12.78
C ASN A 217 -6.46 -14.07 12.17
N PHE A 218 -6.80 -12.88 12.68
CA PHE A 218 -6.18 -11.63 12.26
C PHE A 218 -6.12 -10.63 13.42
N THR A 219 -5.25 -9.64 13.29
CA THR A 219 -5.11 -8.52 14.23
C THR A 219 -5.41 -7.21 13.53
N VAL A 220 -6.27 -6.39 14.14
CA VAL A 220 -6.46 -5.00 13.73
C VAL A 220 -5.46 -4.13 14.49
N PHE A 221 -4.58 -3.46 13.76
CA PHE A 221 -3.64 -2.50 14.35
C PHE A 221 -4.29 -1.11 14.48
N PRO A 222 -3.93 -0.33 15.52
CA PRO A 222 -4.50 1.01 15.72
C PRO A 222 -4.06 1.98 14.62
N PRO A 223 -4.76 3.11 14.41
CA PRO A 223 -4.42 4.09 13.39
C PRO A 223 -2.96 4.55 13.44
N MET A 224 -2.41 4.76 14.64
CA MET A 224 -1.02 5.20 14.78
C MET A 224 0.00 4.29 14.09
N ALA A 225 -0.29 3.00 13.88
CA ALA A 225 0.62 2.07 13.23
C ALA A 225 0.87 2.39 11.75
N PHE A 226 -0.15 2.81 11.00
CA PHE A 226 -0.08 2.99 9.54
C PHE A 226 -0.71 4.29 9.03
N TYR A 227 -1.63 4.87 9.79
CA TYR A 227 -2.44 6.05 9.47
C TYR A 227 -2.35 7.09 10.61
N PRO A 228 -1.15 7.58 10.98
CA PRO A 228 -0.98 8.48 12.14
C PRO A 228 -1.58 9.88 11.94
N VAL A 229 -2.04 10.19 10.73
CA VAL A 229 -2.77 11.40 10.34
C VAL A 229 -3.87 11.03 9.36
N ASP A 230 -5.07 11.52 9.61
CA ASP A 230 -6.21 11.36 8.73
C ASP A 230 -6.02 12.11 7.40
N TRP A 231 -6.65 11.60 6.34
CA TRP A 231 -6.61 12.18 5.00
C TRP A 231 -7.00 13.66 4.94
N ASN A 232 -7.88 14.13 5.84
CA ASN A 232 -8.31 15.53 5.90
C ASN A 232 -7.30 16.46 6.60
N ARG A 233 -6.30 15.90 7.29
CA ARG A 233 -5.25 16.63 8.01
C ARG A 233 -3.86 16.39 7.44
N ILE A 234 -3.75 15.58 6.38
CA ILE A 234 -2.47 15.15 5.84
C ILE A 234 -1.57 16.32 5.41
N GLY A 235 -2.15 17.43 4.96
CA GLY A 235 -1.40 18.61 4.57
C GLY A 235 -0.53 19.19 5.69
N SER A 236 -0.91 18.98 6.96
CA SER A 236 -0.10 19.40 8.10
C SER A 236 1.29 18.75 8.17
N LEU A 237 1.51 17.61 7.50
CA LEU A 237 2.81 16.96 7.44
C LEU A 237 3.75 17.58 6.39
N PHE A 238 3.21 18.33 5.44
CA PHE A 238 3.93 18.94 4.32
C PHE A 238 4.37 20.38 4.60
N LEU A 239 3.80 21.02 5.63
CA LEU A 239 4.10 22.40 6.00
C LEU A 239 5.34 22.48 6.91
N GLY A 240 6.19 23.45 6.62
CA GLY A 240 7.33 23.83 7.45
C GLY A 240 6.92 24.76 8.61
N PRO A 241 7.76 24.93 9.63
CA PRO A 241 7.44 25.79 10.76
C PRO A 241 7.43 27.27 10.36
N ARG A 242 6.38 28.01 10.75
CA ARG A 242 6.31 29.47 10.56
C ARG A 242 6.66 30.28 11.81
N ASN A 243 6.67 29.63 12.98
CA ASN A 243 7.00 30.22 14.28
C ASN A 243 7.39 29.15 15.30
N GLU A 244 7.91 29.56 16.46
CA GLU A 244 8.40 28.63 17.50
C GLU A 244 7.35 27.62 18.00
N THR A 245 6.08 28.05 18.12
CA THR A 245 4.99 27.16 18.57
C THR A 245 4.77 26.04 17.55
N GLN A 246 4.76 26.37 16.27
CA GLN A 246 4.67 25.37 15.20
C GLN A 246 5.89 24.47 15.15
N SER A 247 7.10 25.01 15.34
CA SER A 247 8.33 24.20 15.44
C SER A 247 8.25 23.17 16.57
N LYS A 248 7.80 23.57 17.76
CA LYS A 248 7.61 22.67 18.91
C LYS A 248 6.58 21.59 18.62
N TRP A 249 5.43 21.98 18.04
CA TRP A 249 4.39 21.02 17.64
C TRP A 249 4.92 20.00 16.63
N LEU A 250 5.65 20.47 15.61
CA LEU A 250 6.21 19.65 14.55
C LEU A 250 7.16 18.60 15.11
N LEU A 251 8.10 19.00 15.97
CA LEU A 251 9.04 18.10 16.63
C LEU A 251 8.32 17.03 17.45
N LEU A 252 7.32 17.40 18.26
CA LEU A 252 6.54 16.46 19.04
C LEU A 252 5.74 15.49 18.15
N LYS A 253 5.17 15.98 17.05
CA LYS A 253 4.41 15.15 16.11
C LYS A 253 5.33 14.19 15.34
N LEU A 254 6.48 14.66 14.89
CA LEU A 254 7.51 13.83 14.27
C LEU A 254 7.96 12.72 15.23
N GLN A 255 8.27 13.06 16.48
CA GLN A 255 8.65 12.08 17.50
C GLN A 255 7.52 11.07 17.77
N GLN A 256 6.26 11.51 17.81
CA GLN A 256 5.11 10.61 17.93
C GLN A 256 5.03 9.62 16.77
N ILE A 257 5.19 10.09 15.53
CA ILE A 257 5.18 9.24 14.33
C ILE A 257 6.37 8.27 14.36
N GLN A 258 7.59 8.76 14.55
CA GLN A 258 8.80 7.94 14.57
C GLN A 258 8.77 6.90 15.69
N SER A 259 8.14 7.17 16.84
CA SER A 259 8.04 6.21 17.94
C SER A 259 6.86 5.23 17.78
N GLY A 260 5.69 5.70 17.38
CA GLY A 260 4.44 4.93 17.36
C GLY A 260 4.08 4.28 16.02
N SER A 261 4.60 4.78 14.91
CA SER A 261 4.25 4.30 13.57
C SER A 261 5.22 3.26 13.03
N LEU A 262 4.67 2.36 12.23
CA LEU A 262 5.41 1.44 11.38
C LEU A 262 5.46 1.97 9.94
N ALA A 263 4.41 2.68 9.52
CA ALA A 263 4.33 3.37 8.24
C ALA A 263 3.45 4.63 8.31
N VAL A 264 3.53 5.46 7.28
CA VAL A 264 2.69 6.65 7.10
C VAL A 264 2.06 6.58 5.71
N HIS A 265 0.74 6.53 5.64
CA HIS A 265 0.01 6.69 4.38
C HIS A 265 -0.14 8.18 4.03
N LEU A 266 0.30 8.56 2.82
CA LEU A 266 0.33 9.96 2.39
C LEU A 266 -0.98 10.42 1.74
N TRP A 267 -1.92 9.53 1.44
CA TRP A 267 -3.22 9.90 0.86
C TRP A 267 -3.05 10.72 -0.41
N ASN A 268 -2.34 10.21 -1.43
CA ASN A 268 -1.92 10.99 -2.61
C ASN A 268 -3.08 11.66 -3.35
N LYS A 269 -4.32 11.16 -3.25
CA LYS A 269 -5.49 11.90 -3.77
C LYS A 269 -5.65 13.28 -3.14
N GLN A 270 -5.27 13.45 -1.88
CA GLN A 270 -5.30 14.70 -1.13
C GLN A 270 -3.96 15.44 -1.14
N SER A 271 -2.83 14.73 -1.14
CA SER A 271 -1.52 15.34 -0.89
C SER A 271 -0.63 15.52 -2.11
N ARG A 272 -0.98 14.95 -3.28
CA ARG A 272 -0.08 14.94 -4.45
C ARG A 272 0.31 16.33 -4.95
N GLU A 273 -0.58 17.32 -4.80
CA GLU A 273 -0.37 18.71 -5.22
C GLU A 273 0.33 19.56 -4.15
N LEU A 274 0.58 18.99 -2.96
CA LEU A 274 1.26 19.72 -1.89
C LEU A 274 2.77 19.69 -2.12
N GLU A 275 3.44 20.81 -1.91
CA GLU A 275 4.90 20.86 -1.90
C GLU A 275 5.43 20.40 -0.54
N VAL A 276 6.61 19.77 -0.53
CA VAL A 276 7.30 19.43 0.72
C VAL A 276 8.10 20.65 1.13
N GLU A 277 7.60 21.40 2.11
CA GLU A 277 8.30 22.58 2.60
C GLU A 277 9.52 22.22 3.45
N GLU A 278 10.48 23.13 3.51
CA GLU A 278 11.66 23.00 4.36
C GLU A 278 11.28 22.96 5.84
N GLY A 279 11.90 22.05 6.59
CA GLY A 279 11.61 21.75 7.99
C GLY A 279 10.30 20.98 8.22
N SER A 280 9.57 20.59 7.17
CA SER A 280 8.33 19.81 7.31
C SER A 280 8.59 18.39 7.84
N ILE A 281 7.55 17.78 8.41
CA ILE A 281 7.63 16.38 8.93
C ILE A 281 8.00 15.42 7.80
N ILE A 282 7.43 15.59 6.62
CA ILE A 282 7.77 14.76 5.45
C ILE A 282 9.22 14.96 5.04
N GLN A 283 9.75 16.18 5.04
CA GLN A 283 11.16 16.40 4.71
C GLN A 283 12.07 15.65 5.69
N HIS A 284 11.81 15.72 6.99
CA HIS A 284 12.57 14.96 8.00
C HIS A 284 12.47 13.43 7.77
N ILE A 285 11.27 12.91 7.52
CA ILE A 285 11.07 11.49 7.22
C ILE A 285 11.82 11.09 5.93
N MET A 286 11.83 11.96 4.91
CA MET A 286 12.57 11.74 3.67
C MET A 286 14.06 11.63 3.91
N SER A 287 14.64 12.52 4.71
CA SER A 287 16.05 12.46 5.08
C SER A 287 16.40 11.18 5.84
N ASP A 288 15.54 10.70 6.74
CA ASP A 288 15.78 9.49 7.53
C ASP A 288 15.67 8.19 6.71
N CYS A 289 14.72 8.16 5.76
CA CYS A 289 14.36 6.94 5.01
C CYS A 289 15.09 6.79 3.68
N CYS A 290 15.85 7.79 3.27
CA CYS A 290 16.41 7.85 1.93
C CYS A 290 17.56 6.82 1.75
N VAL A 291 17.55 6.17 0.58
CA VAL A 291 18.53 5.14 0.17
C VAL A 291 19.54 5.71 -0.82
N PHE A 292 19.14 6.76 -1.55
CA PHE A 292 19.93 7.42 -2.60
C PHE A 292 20.43 8.82 -2.20
N CYS A 293 20.64 9.10 -0.92
CA CYS A 293 20.83 10.50 -0.44
C CYS A 293 22.11 11.16 -0.96
N ASN A 294 23.15 10.37 -1.23
CA ASN A 294 24.41 10.85 -1.79
C ASN A 294 24.28 11.28 -3.28
N SER A 295 23.13 11.03 -3.91
CA SER A 295 22.84 11.41 -5.32
C SER A 295 22.00 12.69 -5.44
N TYR A 296 21.43 13.19 -4.34
CA TYR A 296 20.52 14.35 -4.33
C TYR A 296 21.17 15.65 -3.83
N SER A 297 22.45 15.64 -3.45
CA SER A 297 23.18 16.84 -2.99
C SER A 297 23.33 17.96 -4.04
N SER A 298 22.77 17.80 -5.24
CA SER A 298 22.84 18.80 -6.30
C SER A 298 21.49 19.26 -6.86
N LYS A 299 20.35 18.64 -6.51
CA LYS A 299 19.00 19.07 -6.96
C LYS A 299 17.89 18.57 -6.03
N LEU A 300 17.61 19.32 -4.98
CA LEU A 300 16.30 19.44 -4.32
C LEU A 300 16.04 20.93 -4.14
#